data_AF-A0A3B8XTV9-F1
#
_entry.id   AF-A0A3B8XTV9-F1
#
_cell.length_a   1.000
_cell.length_b   1.000
_cell.length_c   1.000
_cell.angle_alpha   90.00
_cell.angle_beta   90.00
_cell.angle_gamma   90.00
#
_symmetry.space_group_name_H-M   'P 1'
#
loop_
_entity.id
_entity.type
_entity.pdbx_description
1 polymer ?
#
loop_
_entity_poly.entity_id
_entity_poly.type
_entity_poly.pdbx_seq_one_letter_code
_entity_poly.pdbx_strand_id
1 'polypeptide(L)'
;RVTGRAQTRKEDLLAAVGVERGDPIFGFDTEAARQRIERLGWVGSATVTRLLPDTIRIEVKEREPFALWQRGGTLSIIDAEGRPITEEGVQDFAHLPFIVGFGAPREAT
;
A
#
# COMPACT_ATOMS: atom_id res chain seq x y z
N ARG A 1 16.78 6.38 0.79
CA ARG A 1 15.93 7.57 0.51
C ARG A 1 14.52 7.09 0.15
N VAL A 2 13.47 7.78 0.61
CA VAL A 2 12.06 7.42 0.34
C VAL A 2 11.33 8.62 -0.25
N THR A 3 10.59 8.44 -1.35
CA THR A 3 9.82 9.51 -2.03
C THR A 3 8.48 8.98 -2.57
N GLY A 4 7.56 9.90 -2.89
CA GLY A 4 6.25 9.58 -3.47
C GLY A 4 5.17 9.13 -2.47
N ARG A 5 5.45 9.26 -1.17
CA ARG A 5 4.50 9.00 -0.08
C ARG A 5 3.74 10.26 0.34
N ALA A 6 2.46 10.12 0.62
CA ALA A 6 1.63 11.10 1.33
C ALA A 6 0.97 10.44 2.55
N GLN A 7 0.35 9.28 2.37
CA GLN A 7 -0.39 8.54 3.40
C GLN A 7 0.42 7.38 4.00
N THR A 8 1.22 6.68 3.20
CA THR A 8 2.04 5.56 3.67
C THR A 8 3.07 6.06 4.67
N ARG A 9 3.18 5.48 5.87
CA ARG A 9 4.19 5.92 6.84
C ARG A 9 5.57 5.49 6.38
N LYS A 10 6.58 6.30 6.70
CA LYS A 10 7.96 5.99 6.29
C LYS A 10 8.46 4.72 7.00
N GLU A 11 8.01 4.53 8.23
CA GLU A 11 8.33 3.41 9.11
C GLU A 11 7.81 2.09 8.54
N ASP A 12 6.56 2.09 8.02
CA ASP A 12 5.95 0.91 7.38
C ASP A 12 6.75 0.49 6.13
N LEU A 13 7.21 1.48 5.34
CA LEU A 13 8.06 1.22 4.18
C LEU A 13 9.41 0.61 4.59
N LEU A 14 10.04 1.15 5.63
CA LEU A 14 11.32 0.61 6.13
C LEU A 14 11.15 -0.80 6.70
N ALA A 15 10.07 -1.05 7.44
CA ALA A 15 9.75 -2.39 7.95
C ALA A 15 9.49 -3.37 6.81
N ALA A 16 8.77 -2.96 5.76
CA ALA A 16 8.53 -3.77 4.57
C ALA A 16 9.81 -4.06 3.78
N VAL A 17 10.79 -3.17 3.77
CA VAL A 17 12.10 -3.42 3.14
C VAL A 17 12.83 -4.54 3.87
N GLY A 18 12.72 -4.61 5.19
CA GLY A 18 13.28 -5.69 6.00
C GLY A 18 14.81 -5.69 6.02
N VAL A 19 15.42 -4.51 6.08
CA VAL A 19 16.87 -4.34 6.25
C VAL A 19 17.15 -3.41 7.41
N GLU A 20 18.22 -3.72 8.13
CA GLU A 20 18.77 -2.86 9.17
C GLU A 20 19.97 -2.08 8.65
N ARG A 21 20.36 -1.02 9.35
CA ARG A 21 21.58 -0.29 9.00
C ARG A 21 22.78 -1.19 9.29
N GLY A 22 23.63 -1.37 8.29
CA GLY A 22 24.82 -2.24 8.38
C GLY A 22 24.66 -3.55 7.61
N ASP A 23 23.46 -3.88 7.15
CA ASP A 23 23.25 -5.07 6.32
C ASP A 23 24.04 -4.99 5.00
N PRO A 24 24.63 -6.11 4.54
CA PRO A 24 25.36 -6.14 3.28
C PRO A 24 24.48 -5.76 2.09
N ILE A 25 24.79 -4.63 1.45
CA ILE A 25 24.00 -4.14 0.32
C ILE A 25 23.99 -5.10 -0.87
N PHE A 26 25.08 -5.87 -1.07
CA PHE A 26 25.23 -6.76 -2.23
C PHE A 26 24.20 -7.90 -2.23
N GLY A 27 23.81 -8.38 -1.06
CA GLY A 27 22.83 -9.46 -0.88
C GLY A 27 21.37 -8.99 -0.83
N PHE A 28 21.10 -7.69 -0.90
CA PHE A 28 19.75 -7.16 -0.72
C PHE A 28 18.82 -7.45 -1.90
N ASP A 29 17.81 -8.30 -1.73
CA ASP A 29 16.82 -8.57 -2.77
C ASP A 29 15.84 -7.39 -2.94
N THR A 30 16.09 -6.57 -3.96
CA THR A 30 15.27 -5.41 -4.30
C THR A 30 13.86 -5.81 -4.76
N GLU A 31 13.72 -6.96 -5.41
CA GLU A 31 12.45 -7.43 -5.95
C GLU A 31 11.55 -7.95 -4.83
N ALA A 32 12.11 -8.76 -3.91
CA ALA A 32 11.38 -9.19 -2.73
C ALA A 32 10.96 -8.00 -1.85
N ALA A 33 11.81 -6.98 -1.71
CA ALA A 33 11.46 -5.76 -1.00
C ALA A 33 10.34 -4.98 -1.70
N ARG A 34 10.40 -4.84 -3.03
CA ARG A 34 9.33 -4.22 -3.83
C ARG A 34 7.99 -4.91 -3.59
N GLN A 35 7.95 -6.24 -3.67
CA GLN A 35 6.74 -7.02 -3.45
C GLN A 35 6.18 -6.89 -2.04
N ARG A 36 7.01 -6.71 -1.02
CA ARG A 36 6.55 -6.45 0.36
C ARG A 36 5.96 -5.06 0.49
N ILE A 37 6.60 -4.05 -0.12
CA ILE A 37 6.12 -2.67 -0.12
C ILE A 37 4.75 -2.56 -0.83
N GLU A 38 4.56 -3.24 -1.95
CA GLU A 38 3.29 -3.21 -2.71
C GLU A 38 2.12 -3.90 -2.02
N ARG A 39 2.37 -4.65 -0.92
CA ARG A 39 1.30 -5.19 -0.07
C ARG A 39 0.78 -4.18 0.94
N LEU A 40 1.48 -3.06 1.14
CA LEU A 40 0.96 -1.95 1.95
C LEU A 40 -0.23 -1.36 1.21
N GLY A 41 -1.38 -1.26 1.87
CA GLY A 41 -2.63 -0.96 1.19
C GLY A 41 -2.64 0.37 0.45
N TRP A 42 -1.94 1.39 0.96
CA TRP A 42 -1.76 2.68 0.28
C TRP A 42 -0.88 2.62 -0.97
N VAL A 43 -0.05 1.59 -1.15
CA VAL A 43 0.89 1.51 -2.26
C VAL A 43 0.24 0.85 -3.47
N GLY A 44 0.20 1.57 -4.60
CA GLY A 44 -0.22 1.04 -5.89
C GLY A 44 0.93 0.36 -6.64
N SER A 45 2.11 0.98 -6.61
CA SER A 45 3.34 0.43 -7.18
C SER A 45 4.58 0.96 -6.46
N ALA A 46 5.66 0.19 -6.45
CA ALA A 46 6.93 0.61 -5.88
C ALA A 46 8.11 0.35 -6.82
N THR A 47 9.11 1.22 -6.74
CA THR A 47 10.43 1.05 -7.35
C THR A 47 11.46 1.02 -6.25
N VAL A 48 12.23 -0.07 -6.19
CA VAL A 48 13.33 -0.24 -5.23
C VAL A 48 14.63 -0.31 -6.03
N THR A 49 15.53 0.64 -5.80
CA THR A 49 16.82 0.72 -6.48
C THR A 49 17.96 0.69 -5.49
N ARG A 50 18.95 -0.14 -5.79
CA ARG A 50 20.23 -0.14 -5.08
C ARG A 50 21.16 0.89 -5.71
N LEU A 51 21.60 1.85 -4.92
CA LEU A 51 22.59 2.86 -5.27
C LEU A 51 23.85 2.59 -4.44
N LEU A 52 24.88 2.09 -5.11
CA LEU A 52 26.14 1.77 -4.44
C LEU A 52 26.88 3.05 -3.99
N PRO A 53 27.68 2.96 -2.91
CA PRO A 53 27.98 1.75 -2.14
C PRO A 53 26.98 1.39 -1.02
N ASP A 54 26.08 2.28 -0.60
CA ASP A 54 25.40 2.14 0.70
C ASP A 54 23.92 2.56 0.73
N THR A 55 23.33 2.89 -0.40
CA THR A 55 22.03 3.56 -0.45
C THR A 55 20.96 2.69 -1.11
N ILE A 56 19.82 2.54 -0.44
CA ILE A 56 18.59 2.02 -1.05
C ILE A 56 17.65 3.20 -1.31
N ARG A 57 17.22 3.36 -2.55
CA ARG A 57 16.20 4.33 -2.95
C ARG A 57 14.87 3.60 -3.14
N ILE A 58 13.83 4.15 -2.53
CA ILE A 58 12.46 3.64 -2.58
C ILE A 58 11.59 4.77 -3.11
N GLU A 59 10.89 4.50 -4.19
CA GLU A 59 9.94 5.41 -4.80
C GLU A 59 8.60 4.68 -4.83
N VAL A 60 7.56 5.27 -4.24
CA VAL A 60 6.22 4.69 -4.24
C VAL A 60 5.26 5.57 -5.02
N LYS A 61 4.29 4.95 -5.67
CA LYS A 61 3.09 5.63 -6.16
C LYS A 61 1.94 5.14 -5.31
N GLU A 62 1.32 6.05 -4.57
CA GLU A 62 0.17 5.73 -3.74
C GLU A 62 -1.10 5.58 -4.58
N ARG A 63 -2.04 4.81 -4.03
CA ARG A 63 -3.39 4.67 -4.58
C ARG A 63 -4.20 5.92 -4.31
N GLU A 64 -5.11 6.21 -5.23
CA GLU A 64 -6.08 7.27 -5.07
C GLU A 64 -7.33 6.71 -4.38
N PRO A 65 -7.74 7.27 -3.22
CA PRO A 65 -9.00 6.93 -2.58
C PRO A 65 -10.18 7.22 -3.51
N PHE A 66 -11.06 6.24 -3.68
CA PHE A 66 -12.21 6.36 -4.58
C PHE A 66 -13.54 6.32 -3.84
N ALA A 67 -13.71 5.37 -2.92
CA ALA A 67 -14.97 5.19 -2.20
C ALA A 67 -14.75 4.61 -0.81
N LEU A 68 -15.75 4.77 0.06
CA LEU A 68 -15.89 4.05 1.31
C LEU A 68 -16.70 2.78 1.05
N TRP A 69 -16.18 1.62 1.44
CA TRP A 69 -16.83 0.33 1.26
C TRP A 69 -17.14 -0.32 2.61
N GLN A 70 -18.43 -0.57 2.86
CA GLN A 70 -18.88 -1.32 4.03
C GLN A 70 -19.16 -2.78 3.64
N ARG A 71 -18.46 -3.71 4.30
CA ARG A 71 -18.65 -5.15 4.14
C ARG A 71 -18.61 -5.84 5.49
N GLY A 72 -19.71 -6.53 5.85
CA GLY A 72 -19.78 -7.32 7.08
C GLY A 72 -19.58 -6.52 8.37
N GLY A 73 -19.98 -5.24 8.37
CA GLY A 73 -19.80 -4.35 9.52
C GLY A 73 -18.46 -3.59 9.54
N THR A 74 -17.50 -3.98 8.71
CA THR A 74 -16.23 -3.26 8.57
C THR A 74 -16.31 -2.22 7.46
N LEU A 75 -15.82 -1.01 7.74
CA LEU A 75 -15.73 0.09 6.80
C LEU A 75 -14.28 0.28 6.35
N SER A 76 -14.06 0.40 5.05
CA SER A 76 -12.72 0.51 4.46
C SER A 76 -12.71 1.54 3.34
N ILE A 77 -11.55 2.16 3.10
CA ILE A 77 -11.31 2.97 1.90
C ILE A 77 -10.90 2.01 0.78
N ILE A 78 -11.45 2.18 -0.41
CA ILE A 78 -11.09 1.41 -1.61
C ILE A 78 -10.61 2.32 -2.74
N ASP A 79 -9.79 1.77 -3.63
CA ASP A 79 -9.45 2.41 -4.91
C ASP A 79 -10.54 2.19 -5.99
N ALA A 80 -10.34 2.78 -7.16
CA ALA A 80 -11.29 2.70 -8.28
C ALA A 80 -11.46 1.27 -8.82
N GLU A 81 -10.50 0.37 -8.57
CA GLU A 81 -10.60 -1.04 -8.91
C GLU A 81 -11.28 -1.87 -7.81
N GLY A 82 -11.73 -1.24 -6.73
CA GLY A 82 -12.39 -1.91 -5.60
C GLY A 82 -11.44 -2.62 -4.65
N ARG A 83 -10.13 -2.34 -4.71
CA ARG A 83 -9.14 -2.95 -3.81
C ARG A 83 -9.10 -2.17 -2.49
N PRO A 84 -9.16 -2.85 -1.32
CA PRO A 84 -9.03 -2.19 -0.03
C PRO A 84 -7.66 -1.50 0.14
N ILE A 85 -7.70 -0.26 0.61
CA ILE A 85 -6.54 0.58 0.92
C ILE A 85 -6.26 0.54 2.43
N THR A 86 -7.26 0.85 3.26
CA THR A 86 -7.13 0.89 4.73
C THR A 86 -8.49 0.89 5.41
N GLU A 87 -8.55 0.39 6.64
CA GLU A 87 -9.68 0.50 7.56
C GLU A 87 -9.46 1.60 8.62
N GLU A 88 -8.25 2.15 8.69
CA GLU A 88 -7.88 3.26 9.56
C GLU A 88 -8.16 4.60 8.90
N GLY A 89 -8.52 5.62 9.68
CA GLY A 89 -8.60 7.00 9.19
C GLY A 89 -9.81 7.28 8.28
N VAL A 90 -10.79 6.37 8.23
CA VAL A 90 -11.90 6.44 7.27
C VAL A 90 -12.71 7.74 7.41
N GLN A 91 -12.82 8.28 8.62
CA GLN A 91 -13.51 9.54 8.87
C GLN A 91 -12.94 10.72 8.08
N ASP A 92 -11.64 10.71 7.76
CA ASP A 92 -10.98 11.78 6.99
C ASP A 92 -11.43 11.78 5.51
N PHE A 93 -12.05 10.67 5.09
CA PHE A 93 -12.54 10.43 3.73
C PHE A 93 -14.07 10.31 3.66
N ALA A 94 -14.79 10.83 4.67
CA ALA A 94 -16.26 10.81 4.71
C ALA A 94 -16.96 11.56 3.55
N HIS A 95 -16.20 12.36 2.79
CA HIS A 95 -16.67 13.03 1.58
C HIS A 95 -16.72 12.11 0.35
N LEU A 96 -16.07 10.95 0.40
CA LEU A 96 -16.09 9.98 -0.69
C LEU A 96 -17.45 9.27 -0.77
N PRO A 97 -17.85 8.82 -1.98
CA PRO A 97 -19.05 7.99 -2.14
C PRO A 97 -19.02 6.75 -1.24
N PHE A 98 -20.20 6.38 -0.72
CA PHE A 98 -20.37 5.22 0.13
C PHE A 98 -20.98 4.05 -0.64
N ILE A 99 -20.32 2.89 -0.61
CA ILE A 99 -20.71 1.66 -1.29
C ILE A 99 -21.01 0.59 -0.23
N VAL A 100 -22.19 -0.02 -0.31
CA VAL A 100 -22.58 -1.14 0.54
C VAL A 100 -22.53 -2.41 -0.28
N GLY A 101 -21.73 -3.38 0.14
CA GLY A 101 -21.71 -4.70 -0.49
C GLY A 101 -22.58 -5.69 0.28
N PHE A 102 -23.75 -6.05 -0.26
CA PHE A 102 -24.18 -7.44 -0.17
C PHE A 102 -23.38 -8.20 -1.23
N GLY A 103 -22.74 -9.32 -0.87
CA GLY A 103 -22.09 -10.16 -1.86
C GLY A 103 -23.06 -10.38 -3.01
N ALA A 104 -22.66 -9.99 -4.22
CA ALA A 104 -23.45 -10.26 -5.41
C ALA A 104 -23.87 -11.74 -5.36
N PRO A 105 -25.16 -12.10 -5.53
CA PRO A 105 -25.51 -13.49 -5.71
C PRO A 105 -24.65 -13.99 -6.87
N ARG A 106 -23.87 -15.05 -6.63
CA ARG A 106 -23.44 -15.89 -7.74
C ARG A 106 -24.72 -16.50 -8.28
N GLU A 107 -25.34 -15.84 -9.26
CA GLU A 107 -26.24 -16.54 -10.16
C GLU A 107 -25.38 -17.55 -10.92
N ALA A 108 -25.33 -18.76 -10.37
CA ALA A 108 -25.05 -19.94 -11.15
C ALA A 108 -26.28 -20.17 -12.03
N THR A 109 -26.12 -20.06 -13.34
CA THR A 109 -26.98 -20.70 -14.34
C THR A 109 -26.09 -21.26 -15.42
#